data_AF-A0A8J6NV53-F1
#
_entry.id   AF-A0A8J6NV53-F1
#
_cell.length_a   1.000
_cell.length_b   1.000
_cell.length_c   1.000
_cell.angle_alpha   90.00
_cell.angle_beta   90.00
_cell.angle_gamma   90.00
#
_symmetry.space_group_name_H-M   'P 1'
#
loop_
_entity.id
_entity.type
_entity.pdbx_description
1 polymer ?
#
loop_
_entity_poly.entity_id
_entity_poly.type
_entity_poly.pdbx_seq_one_letter_code
_entity_poly.pdbx_strand_id
1 'polypeptide(L)'
;MKDTVFFKQAELLLRILPLIYKEEVFALKGGTAINFFVRDLPRLSVDIDLTYLPVNDRDFALNEIRSILLLISEGIKKRIPGTGVIPKRIHGTEIVRGLIVDREGVTVKIEPNLVLRGSVYPSEIKTLSKKAQDLFELSLQSRTLSPYDLYASKICAALDRQHPRDLFDVHLLLKSQGLKPETRKAFVIYLVSHPRPMVEILSPQQKDIRDIFEKEFKGMIAESITFEALETTRNELVAILREELTPDERSFIVSIKQGQPLWDLLELEGIKDLPAVKWKLLNISKMDPAKHRKAVHKLRDYLGV
;
A
#
# COMPACT_ATOMS: atom_id res chain seq x y z
N MET A 1 -4.83 -24.12 -5.92
CA MET A 1 -5.30 -22.94 -5.15
C MET A 1 -6.37 -23.32 -4.11
N LYS A 2 -7.48 -23.99 -4.48
CA LYS A 2 -8.62 -24.24 -3.56
C LYS A 2 -8.28 -24.97 -2.26
N ASP A 3 -7.34 -25.92 -2.28
CA ASP A 3 -6.97 -26.73 -1.10
C ASP A 3 -5.94 -26.08 -0.16
N THR A 4 -5.65 -24.80 -0.34
CA THR A 4 -4.64 -24.08 0.46
C THR A 4 -5.27 -23.34 1.64
N VAL A 5 -4.51 -23.16 2.73
CA VAL A 5 -4.91 -22.27 3.84
C VAL A 5 -5.17 -20.85 3.34
N PHE A 6 -4.40 -20.39 2.34
CA PHE A 6 -4.57 -19.08 1.71
C PHE A 6 -5.91 -18.92 1.00
N PHE A 7 -6.48 -19.99 0.45
CA PHE A 7 -7.80 -19.96 -0.17
C PHE A 7 -8.89 -19.76 0.87
N LYS A 8 -8.84 -20.50 1.99
CA LYS A 8 -9.77 -20.30 3.12
C LYS A 8 -9.65 -18.89 3.71
N GLN A 9 -8.43 -18.36 3.78
CA GLN A 9 -8.19 -16.96 4.19
C GLN A 9 -8.84 -15.97 3.23
N ALA A 10 -8.63 -16.14 1.92
CA ALA A 10 -9.24 -15.30 0.90
C ALA A 10 -10.77 -15.37 0.94
N GLU A 11 -11.34 -16.56 1.18
CA GLU A 11 -12.79 -16.73 1.32
C GLU A 11 -13.34 -15.95 2.52
N LEU A 12 -12.71 -16.08 3.71
CA LEU A 12 -13.08 -15.30 4.88
C LEU A 12 -12.95 -13.79 4.62
N LEU A 13 -11.86 -13.37 3.98
CA LEU A 13 -11.63 -11.98 3.59
C LEU A 13 -12.76 -11.45 2.71
N LEU A 14 -13.16 -12.18 1.67
CA LEU A 14 -14.22 -11.77 0.76
C LEU A 14 -15.59 -11.68 1.45
N ARG A 15 -15.84 -12.50 2.49
CA ARG A 15 -17.04 -12.38 3.33
C ARG A 15 -17.01 -11.13 4.23
N ILE A 16 -15.83 -10.65 4.60
CA ILE A 16 -15.66 -9.44 5.43
C ILE A 16 -15.81 -8.15 4.60
N LEU A 17 -15.32 -8.12 3.35
CA LEU A 17 -15.28 -6.89 2.54
C LEU A 17 -16.64 -6.14 2.42
N PRO A 18 -17.81 -6.80 2.28
CA PRO A 18 -19.09 -6.11 2.23
C PRO A 18 -19.46 -5.34 3.51
N LEU A 19 -18.89 -5.72 4.66
CA LEU A 19 -19.07 -4.99 5.91
C LEU A 19 -18.24 -3.71 5.92
N ILE A 20 -17.02 -3.76 5.38
CA ILE A 20 -16.13 -2.61 5.25
C ILE A 20 -16.65 -1.65 4.18
N TYR A 21 -17.20 -2.16 3.08
CA TYR A 21 -17.67 -1.34 1.96
C TYR A 21 -18.69 -0.26 2.35
N LYS A 22 -19.49 -0.53 3.39
CA LYS A 22 -20.48 0.39 3.95
C LYS A 22 -19.86 1.63 4.59
N GLU A 23 -18.61 1.53 5.01
CA GLU A 23 -17.88 2.59 5.69
C GLU A 23 -17.16 3.43 4.63
N GLU A 24 -17.81 4.49 4.15
CA GLU A 24 -17.33 5.27 3.01
C GLU A 24 -15.99 5.97 3.23
N VAL A 25 -15.60 6.14 4.49
CA VAL A 25 -14.30 6.72 4.87
C VAL A 25 -13.12 5.80 4.54
N PHE A 26 -13.34 4.53 4.20
CA PHE A 26 -12.28 3.60 3.86
C PHE A 26 -12.26 3.24 2.37
N ALA A 27 -11.04 3.21 1.83
CA ALA A 27 -10.72 2.56 0.57
C ALA A 27 -9.79 1.37 0.80
N LEU A 28 -10.09 0.25 0.14
CA LEU A 28 -9.23 -0.92 0.06
C LEU A 28 -7.95 -0.59 -0.71
N LYS A 29 -6.81 -1.04 -0.17
CA LYS A 29 -5.51 -0.89 -0.81
C LYS A 29 -4.72 -2.20 -0.82
N GLY A 30 -3.47 -2.11 -1.25
CA GLY A 30 -2.51 -3.20 -1.15
C GLY A 30 -2.80 -4.35 -2.11
N GLY A 31 -2.31 -5.53 -1.76
CA GLY A 31 -2.38 -6.72 -2.62
C GLY A 31 -3.81 -7.16 -2.92
N THR A 32 -4.73 -6.95 -1.98
CA THR A 32 -6.13 -7.38 -2.11
C THR A 32 -6.87 -6.54 -3.13
N ALA A 33 -6.75 -5.20 -3.08
CA ALA A 33 -7.29 -4.34 -4.13
C ALA A 33 -6.72 -4.69 -5.51
N ILE A 34 -5.40 -4.86 -5.61
CA ILE A 34 -4.72 -5.16 -6.89
C ILE A 34 -5.20 -6.49 -7.47
N ASN A 35 -5.20 -7.56 -6.68
CA ASN A 35 -5.40 -8.90 -7.22
C ASN A 35 -6.87 -9.30 -7.38
N PHE A 36 -7.78 -8.76 -6.57
CA PHE A 36 -9.20 -9.10 -6.64
C PHE A 36 -10.03 -8.11 -7.46
N PHE A 37 -9.58 -6.86 -7.66
CA PHE A 37 -10.40 -5.81 -8.28
C PHE A 37 -9.73 -5.12 -9.48
N VAL A 38 -8.40 -5.06 -9.55
CA VAL A 38 -7.68 -4.41 -10.65
C VAL A 38 -7.19 -5.41 -11.68
N ARG A 39 -6.61 -6.53 -11.23
CA ARG A 39 -6.18 -7.65 -12.07
C ARG A 39 -7.16 -8.80 -11.96
N ASP A 40 -7.08 -9.72 -12.90
CA ASP A 40 -7.94 -10.89 -12.93
C ASP A 40 -7.37 -12.06 -12.11
N LEU A 41 -7.18 -11.83 -10.80
CA LEU A 41 -6.71 -12.80 -9.81
C LEU A 41 -5.47 -13.63 -10.23
N PRO A 42 -4.31 -12.98 -10.45
CA PRO A 42 -3.06 -13.68 -10.78
C PRO A 42 -2.43 -14.36 -9.55
N ARG A 43 -2.78 -13.91 -8.33
CA ARG A 43 -2.46 -14.56 -7.05
C ARG A 43 -3.49 -14.25 -5.98
N LEU A 44 -3.55 -15.06 -4.93
CA LEU A 44 -4.34 -14.79 -3.73
C LEU A 44 -3.72 -13.67 -2.89
N SER A 45 -4.56 -13.00 -2.09
CA SER A 45 -4.18 -12.04 -1.06
C SER A 45 -5.05 -12.28 0.17
N VAL A 46 -4.48 -12.11 1.37
CA VAL A 46 -5.06 -12.63 2.63
C VAL A 46 -5.25 -11.58 3.72
N ASP A 47 -4.74 -10.36 3.50
CA ASP A 47 -4.89 -9.23 4.42
C ASP A 47 -5.82 -8.16 3.81
N ILE A 48 -6.53 -7.42 4.66
CA ILE A 48 -7.33 -6.27 4.27
C ILE A 48 -6.58 -5.01 4.74
N ASP A 49 -5.85 -4.40 3.81
CA ASP A 49 -5.21 -3.10 4.04
C ASP A 49 -6.17 -1.98 3.64
N LEU A 50 -6.35 -0.97 4.49
CA LEU A 50 -7.26 0.15 4.25
C LEU A 50 -6.51 1.50 4.28
N THR A 51 -6.99 2.43 3.46
CA THR A 51 -6.68 3.86 3.60
C THR A 51 -7.91 4.58 4.11
N TYR A 52 -7.73 5.36 5.18
CA TYR A 52 -8.73 6.31 5.64
C TYR A 52 -8.68 7.56 4.74
N LEU A 53 -9.78 7.86 4.05
CA LEU A 53 -9.88 8.87 2.99
C LEU A 53 -9.97 10.30 3.51
N PRO A 54 -10.71 10.62 4.59
CA PRO A 54 -10.81 12.00 5.05
C PRO A 54 -9.46 12.58 5.45
N VAL A 55 -9.21 13.82 5.03
CA VAL A 55 -8.03 14.61 5.41
C VAL A 55 -8.45 15.58 6.52
N ASN A 56 -8.29 15.14 7.76
CA ASN A 56 -8.65 15.88 8.97
C ASN A 56 -7.56 15.73 10.05
N ASP A 57 -7.81 16.35 11.21
CA ASP A 57 -6.92 16.27 12.35
C ASP A 57 -6.60 14.81 12.74
N ARG A 58 -5.39 14.58 13.27
CA ARG A 58 -4.91 13.25 13.64
C ARG A 58 -5.78 12.61 14.70
N ASP A 59 -6.08 13.30 15.79
CA ASP A 59 -6.78 12.71 16.93
C ASP A 59 -8.24 12.45 16.57
N PHE A 60 -8.85 13.32 15.76
CA PHE A 60 -10.16 13.07 15.17
C PHE A 60 -10.17 11.78 14.34
N ALA A 61 -9.28 11.61 13.37
CA ALA A 61 -9.24 10.40 12.55
C ALA A 61 -8.98 9.14 13.37
N LEU A 62 -8.07 9.19 14.35
CA LEU A 62 -7.78 8.02 15.17
C LEU A 62 -9.02 7.57 15.97
N ASN A 63 -9.81 8.53 16.47
CA ASN A 63 -11.07 8.24 17.15
C ASN A 63 -12.14 7.71 16.21
N GLU A 64 -12.26 8.27 15.01
CA GLU A 64 -13.23 7.80 14.01
C GLU A 64 -12.86 6.40 13.50
N ILE A 65 -11.60 6.17 13.12
CA ILE A 65 -11.08 4.85 12.73
C ILE A 65 -11.36 3.83 13.83
N ARG A 66 -11.07 4.16 15.10
CA ARG A 66 -11.36 3.27 16.23
C ARG A 66 -12.85 2.91 16.29
N SER A 67 -13.72 3.91 16.23
CA SER A 67 -15.17 3.72 16.33
C SER A 67 -15.70 2.84 15.21
N ILE A 68 -15.25 3.07 13.98
CA ILE A 68 -15.67 2.30 12.80
C ILE A 68 -15.12 0.88 12.85
N LEU A 69 -13.86 0.67 13.27
CA LEU A 69 -13.33 -0.68 13.46
C LEU A 69 -14.14 -1.48 14.50
N LEU A 70 -14.61 -0.85 15.57
CA LEU A 70 -15.49 -1.50 16.54
C LEU A 70 -16.85 -1.86 15.92
N LEU A 71 -17.44 -0.98 15.10
CA LEU A 71 -18.66 -1.27 14.36
C LEU A 71 -18.48 -2.44 13.38
N ILE A 72 -17.38 -2.46 12.62
CA ILE A 72 -17.02 -3.56 11.72
C ILE A 72 -16.87 -4.87 12.52
N SER A 73 -16.18 -4.83 13.67
CA SER A 73 -16.03 -5.99 14.55
C SER A 73 -17.38 -6.58 14.97
N GLU A 74 -18.31 -5.76 15.44
CA GLU A 74 -19.65 -6.24 15.81
C GLU A 74 -20.45 -6.74 14.60
N GLY A 75 -20.31 -6.07 13.44
CA GLY A 75 -20.87 -6.52 12.18
C GLY A 75 -20.37 -7.91 11.76
N ILE A 76 -19.07 -8.18 11.91
CA ILE A 76 -18.44 -9.47 11.59
C ILE A 76 -18.99 -10.55 12.51
N LYS A 77 -18.96 -10.35 13.84
CA LYS A 77 -19.48 -11.31 14.81
C LYS A 77 -20.94 -11.68 14.56
N LYS A 78 -21.75 -10.69 14.17
CA LYS A 78 -23.18 -10.88 13.89
C LYS A 78 -23.45 -11.61 12.57
N ARG A 79 -22.70 -11.31 11.51
CA ARG A 79 -22.99 -11.79 10.14
C ARG A 79 -22.17 -12.99 9.70
N ILE A 80 -21.07 -13.29 10.39
CA ILE A 80 -20.17 -14.40 10.06
C ILE A 80 -20.03 -15.27 11.31
N PRO A 81 -20.95 -16.22 11.55
CA PRO A 81 -20.92 -17.09 12.72
C PRO A 81 -19.61 -17.87 12.84
N GLY A 82 -19.21 -18.12 14.09
CA GLY A 82 -17.95 -18.82 14.41
C GLY A 82 -16.70 -17.95 14.29
N THR A 83 -16.84 -16.62 14.12
CA THR A 83 -15.71 -15.69 14.12
C THR A 83 -15.35 -15.21 15.53
N GLY A 84 -14.05 -15.22 15.84
CA GLY A 84 -13.47 -14.41 16.91
C GLY A 84 -12.91 -13.12 16.32
N VAL A 85 -13.16 -11.98 16.94
CA VAL A 85 -12.60 -10.68 16.51
C VAL A 85 -11.87 -10.01 17.65
N ILE A 86 -10.58 -9.74 17.44
CA ILE A 86 -9.68 -9.14 18.44
C ILE A 86 -9.19 -7.77 17.93
N PRO A 87 -9.53 -6.67 18.61
CA PRO A 87 -8.96 -5.35 18.30
C PRO A 87 -7.46 -5.28 18.61
N LYS A 88 -6.66 -4.84 17.64
CA LYS A 88 -5.23 -4.57 17.84
C LYS A 88 -5.06 -3.15 18.37
N ARG A 89 -4.65 -3.01 19.63
CA ARG A 89 -4.34 -1.71 20.23
C ARG A 89 -2.85 -1.36 20.08
N ILE A 90 -2.53 -0.06 20.05
CA ILE A 90 -1.16 0.41 20.26
C ILE A 90 -0.89 0.36 21.76
N HIS A 91 0.21 -0.27 22.17
CA HIS A 91 0.56 -0.48 23.57
C HIS A 91 0.57 0.84 24.35
N GLY A 92 -0.07 0.86 25.52
CA GLY A 92 -0.19 2.05 26.36
C GLY A 92 -1.18 3.11 25.86
N THR A 93 -2.04 2.79 24.88
CA THR A 93 -3.02 3.74 24.33
C THR A 93 -4.38 3.08 24.06
N GLU A 94 -5.42 3.90 23.93
CA GLU A 94 -6.76 3.48 23.47
C GLU A 94 -6.88 3.40 21.94
N ILE A 95 -5.80 3.66 21.20
CA ILE A 95 -5.81 3.67 19.73
C ILE A 95 -5.90 2.23 19.22
N VAL A 96 -6.96 1.94 18.46
CA VAL A 96 -7.14 0.69 17.73
C VAL A 96 -6.55 0.84 16.33
N ARG A 97 -5.49 0.08 16.04
CA ARG A 97 -4.76 0.11 14.76
C ARG A 97 -5.21 -0.94 13.75
N GLY A 98 -6.18 -1.77 14.10
CA GLY A 98 -6.69 -2.83 13.23
C GLY A 98 -7.44 -3.91 13.99
N LEU A 99 -7.89 -4.93 13.27
CA LEU A 99 -8.58 -6.10 13.80
C LEU A 99 -7.87 -7.39 13.35
N ILE A 100 -7.92 -8.41 14.20
CA ILE A 100 -7.61 -9.79 13.85
C ILE A 100 -8.94 -10.55 13.88
N VAL A 101 -9.30 -11.12 12.75
CA VAL A 101 -10.51 -11.94 12.61
C VAL A 101 -10.06 -13.39 12.44
N ASP A 102 -10.45 -14.25 13.37
CA ASP A 102 -10.19 -15.69 13.31
C ASP A 102 -11.50 -16.44 13.05
N ARG A 103 -11.44 -17.48 12.22
CA ARG A 103 -12.53 -18.43 12.01
C ARG A 103 -11.94 -19.78 11.64
N GLU A 104 -12.26 -20.82 12.41
CA GLU A 104 -11.87 -22.21 12.10
C GLU A 104 -10.34 -22.37 11.86
N GLY A 105 -9.52 -21.67 12.65
CA GLY A 105 -8.05 -21.73 12.56
C GLY A 105 -7.45 -20.90 11.42
N VAL A 106 -8.26 -20.07 10.77
CA VAL A 106 -7.87 -19.19 9.68
C VAL A 106 -8.02 -17.73 10.13
N THR A 107 -6.95 -16.95 9.93
CA THR A 107 -6.90 -15.55 10.36
C THR A 107 -6.83 -14.58 9.19
N VAL A 108 -7.62 -13.51 9.24
CA VAL A 108 -7.57 -12.33 8.36
C VAL A 108 -7.31 -11.09 9.19
N LYS A 109 -6.38 -10.23 8.75
CA LYS A 109 -6.09 -8.94 9.39
C LYS A 109 -6.79 -7.81 8.65
N ILE A 110 -7.33 -6.86 9.40
CA ILE A 110 -7.90 -5.61 8.88
C ILE A 110 -7.06 -4.46 9.43
N GLU A 111 -6.31 -3.77 8.57
CA GLU A 111 -5.31 -2.78 8.98
C GLU A 111 -5.48 -1.46 8.22
N PRO A 112 -6.10 -0.43 8.82
CA PRO A 112 -6.05 0.91 8.28
C PRO A 112 -4.68 1.56 8.49
N ASN A 113 -4.21 2.32 7.50
CA ASN A 113 -3.00 3.12 7.64
C ASN A 113 -3.30 4.40 8.43
N LEU A 114 -2.70 4.53 9.62
CA LEU A 114 -2.93 5.67 10.52
C LEU A 114 -2.13 6.93 10.13
N VAL A 115 -1.17 6.81 9.21
CA VAL A 115 -0.28 7.91 8.79
C VAL A 115 -0.59 8.35 7.36
N LEU A 116 -0.58 7.41 6.41
CA LEU A 116 -0.93 7.62 5.00
C LEU A 116 -2.45 7.68 4.86
N ARG A 117 -3.05 8.74 5.39
CA ARG A 117 -4.46 9.10 5.24
C ARG A 117 -4.64 10.00 4.00
N GLY A 118 -5.84 9.99 3.42
CA GLY A 118 -6.10 10.59 2.13
C GLY A 118 -5.57 9.76 0.95
N SER A 119 -5.83 10.22 -0.26
CA SER A 119 -5.35 9.61 -1.50
C SER A 119 -4.82 10.69 -2.45
N VAL A 120 -3.92 10.30 -3.35
CA VAL A 120 -3.38 11.23 -4.36
C VAL A 120 -4.43 11.46 -5.45
N TYR A 121 -5.04 10.37 -5.91
CA TYR A 121 -6.15 10.41 -6.85
C TYR A 121 -7.45 9.96 -6.17
N PRO A 122 -8.63 10.33 -6.71
CA PRO A 122 -9.90 9.88 -6.18
C PRO A 122 -10.02 8.36 -6.09
N SER A 123 -10.69 7.86 -5.05
CA SER A 123 -11.00 6.43 -4.92
C SER A 123 -12.02 5.98 -5.96
N GLU A 124 -11.98 4.71 -6.33
CA GLU A 124 -12.86 4.10 -7.33
C GLU A 124 -13.68 2.96 -6.73
N ILE A 125 -14.96 2.85 -7.10
CA ILE A 125 -15.75 1.66 -6.83
C ILE A 125 -15.44 0.63 -7.92
N LYS A 126 -14.99 -0.56 -7.52
CA LYS A 126 -14.71 -1.67 -8.44
C LYS A 126 -15.51 -2.90 -8.05
N THR A 127 -15.95 -3.64 -9.06
CA THR A 127 -16.51 -4.99 -8.89
C THR A 127 -15.37 -6.00 -8.86
N LEU A 128 -15.57 -7.10 -8.14
CA LEU A 128 -14.67 -8.25 -8.13
C LEU A 128 -14.32 -8.71 -9.55
N SER A 129 -13.07 -9.12 -9.80
CA SER A 129 -12.62 -9.60 -11.12
C SER A 129 -13.39 -10.84 -11.56
N LYS A 130 -13.44 -11.12 -12.86
CA LYS A 130 -14.22 -12.23 -13.41
C LYS A 130 -13.74 -13.58 -12.87
N LYS A 131 -12.43 -13.83 -12.89
CA LYS A 131 -11.84 -15.07 -12.34
C LYS A 131 -12.08 -15.21 -10.84
N ALA A 132 -12.08 -14.11 -10.08
CA ALA A 132 -12.42 -14.16 -8.67
C ALA A 132 -13.91 -14.44 -8.42
N GLN A 133 -14.82 -13.87 -9.22
CA GLN A 133 -16.24 -14.20 -9.16
C GLN A 133 -16.49 -15.69 -9.44
N ASP A 134 -15.87 -16.22 -10.49
CA ASP A 134 -16.03 -17.62 -10.89
C ASP A 134 -15.39 -18.58 -9.87
N LEU A 135 -14.24 -18.20 -9.30
CA LEU A 135 -13.52 -19.05 -8.36
C LEU A 135 -14.18 -19.15 -6.98
N PHE A 136 -14.72 -18.04 -6.48
CA PHE A 136 -15.35 -17.94 -5.15
C PHE A 136 -16.88 -17.95 -5.20
N GLU A 137 -17.47 -18.05 -6.39
CA GLU A 137 -18.92 -18.13 -6.63
C GLU A 137 -19.70 -16.99 -5.95
N LEU A 138 -19.12 -15.79 -5.96
CA LEU A 138 -19.67 -14.60 -5.32
C LEU A 138 -19.43 -13.35 -6.16
N SER A 139 -20.28 -12.34 -5.97
CA SER A 139 -20.10 -11.02 -6.55
C SER A 139 -20.19 -9.96 -5.46
N LEU A 140 -19.23 -9.04 -5.46
CA LEU A 140 -19.21 -7.90 -4.54
C LEU A 140 -18.52 -6.70 -5.18
N GLN A 141 -18.81 -5.53 -4.63
CA GLN A 141 -18.12 -4.29 -4.92
C GLN A 141 -17.27 -3.87 -3.73
N SER A 142 -16.20 -3.14 -4.02
CA SER A 142 -15.39 -2.48 -3.00
C SER A 142 -14.93 -1.12 -3.50
N ARG A 143 -14.81 -0.18 -2.56
CA ARG A 143 -14.13 1.09 -2.79
C ARG A 143 -12.65 0.84 -2.67
N THR A 144 -11.90 1.15 -3.71
CA THR A 144 -10.46 0.93 -3.81
C THR A 144 -9.76 2.25 -4.01
N LEU A 145 -8.49 2.35 -3.60
CA LEU A 145 -7.65 3.45 -4.11
C LEU A 145 -7.53 3.35 -5.63
N SER A 146 -7.26 4.49 -6.28
CA SER A 146 -6.97 4.51 -7.72
C SER A 146 -5.86 3.49 -8.06
N PRO A 147 -5.85 2.88 -9.27
CA PRO A 147 -4.75 2.03 -9.69
C PRO A 147 -3.38 2.71 -9.56
N TYR A 148 -3.31 4.03 -9.75
CA TYR A 148 -2.08 4.82 -9.61
C TYR A 148 -1.56 4.83 -8.18
N ASP A 149 -2.43 5.09 -7.20
CA ASP A 149 -2.11 5.03 -5.76
C ASP A 149 -1.72 3.61 -5.32
N LEU A 150 -2.47 2.60 -5.80
CA LEU A 150 -2.22 1.20 -5.49
C LEU A 150 -0.80 0.79 -5.91
N TYR A 151 -0.44 1.06 -7.16
CA TYR A 151 0.89 0.71 -7.67
C TYR A 151 2.00 1.61 -7.12
N ALA A 152 1.75 2.90 -6.88
CA ALA A 152 2.71 3.77 -6.20
C ALA A 152 3.11 3.24 -4.82
N SER A 153 2.11 2.86 -4.01
CA SER A 153 2.36 2.26 -2.69
C SER A 153 3.05 0.89 -2.79
N LYS A 154 2.74 0.13 -3.84
CA LYS A 154 3.31 -1.18 -4.12
C LYS A 154 4.78 -1.09 -4.51
N ILE A 155 5.15 -0.13 -5.35
CA ILE A 155 6.54 0.17 -5.73
C ILE A 155 7.36 0.52 -4.50
N CYS A 156 6.85 1.39 -3.62
CA CYS A 156 7.53 1.72 -2.36
C CYS A 156 7.75 0.46 -1.50
N ALA A 157 6.73 -0.39 -1.33
CA ALA A 157 6.85 -1.63 -0.56
C ALA A 157 7.85 -2.63 -1.20
N ALA A 158 7.82 -2.76 -2.52
CA ALA A 158 8.73 -3.63 -3.27
C ALA A 158 10.19 -3.21 -3.09
N LEU A 159 10.49 -1.91 -3.09
CA LEU A 159 11.86 -1.40 -2.90
C LEU A 159 12.29 -1.44 -1.42
N ASP A 160 11.38 -1.20 -0.48
CA ASP A 160 11.70 -1.19 0.95
C ASP A 160 11.93 -2.60 1.52
N ARG A 161 10.89 -3.43 1.49
CA ARG A 161 10.90 -4.75 2.12
C ARG A 161 11.22 -5.90 1.16
N GLN A 162 11.11 -5.67 -0.15
CA GLN A 162 11.44 -6.66 -1.20
C GLN A 162 10.70 -7.98 -1.08
N HIS A 163 9.49 -7.97 -0.49
CA HIS A 163 8.72 -9.18 -0.35
C HIS A 163 8.33 -9.73 -1.74
N PRO A 164 8.42 -11.06 -1.99
CA PRO A 164 8.09 -11.65 -3.29
C PRO A 164 6.73 -11.23 -3.87
N ARG A 165 5.67 -11.18 -3.05
CA ARG A 165 4.34 -10.69 -3.46
C ARG A 165 4.31 -9.25 -3.98
N ASP A 166 5.17 -8.37 -3.46
CA ASP A 166 5.22 -7.00 -3.94
C ASP A 166 5.97 -6.92 -5.26
N LEU A 167 7.10 -7.63 -5.36
CA LEU A 167 7.86 -7.76 -6.60
C LEU A 167 7.03 -8.41 -7.71
N PHE A 168 6.19 -9.38 -7.39
CA PHE A 168 5.27 -9.99 -8.35
C PHE A 168 4.22 -9.01 -8.86
N ASP A 169 3.58 -8.26 -7.96
CA ASP A 169 2.59 -7.25 -8.38
C ASP A 169 3.25 -6.18 -9.28
N VAL A 170 4.49 -5.80 -8.98
CA VAL A 170 5.32 -4.89 -9.83
C VAL A 170 5.72 -5.55 -11.14
N HIS A 171 6.12 -6.82 -11.13
CA HIS A 171 6.50 -7.57 -12.33
C HIS A 171 5.38 -7.52 -13.36
N LEU A 172 4.17 -7.81 -12.90
CA LEU A 172 2.99 -7.78 -13.75
C LEU A 172 2.65 -6.35 -14.20
N LEU A 173 2.90 -5.31 -13.39
CA LEU A 173 2.73 -3.91 -13.77
C LEU A 173 3.64 -3.55 -14.95
N LEU A 174 4.93 -3.84 -14.80
CA LEU A 174 5.95 -3.52 -15.81
C LEU A 174 5.67 -4.24 -17.13
N LYS A 175 5.28 -5.52 -17.08
CA LYS A 175 4.92 -6.29 -18.27
C LYS A 175 3.68 -5.79 -19.01
N SER A 176 2.69 -5.24 -18.31
CA SER A 176 1.41 -4.89 -18.93
C SER A 176 1.35 -3.47 -19.48
N GLN A 177 1.82 -2.49 -18.72
CA GLN A 177 1.56 -1.07 -19.03
C GLN A 177 2.72 -0.13 -18.70
N GLY A 178 3.82 -0.64 -18.14
CA GLY A 178 4.93 0.19 -17.66
C GLY A 178 4.51 1.15 -16.54
N LEU A 179 5.34 2.18 -16.32
CA LEU A 179 5.09 3.20 -15.30
C LEU A 179 4.44 4.44 -15.94
N LYS A 180 3.11 4.48 -15.93
CA LYS A 180 2.36 5.66 -16.42
C LYS A 180 2.72 6.93 -15.64
N PRO A 181 2.69 8.13 -16.26
CA PRO A 181 2.99 9.39 -15.59
C PRO A 181 2.22 9.58 -14.27
N GLU A 182 0.95 9.22 -14.21
CA GLU A 182 0.13 9.32 -13.00
C GLU A 182 0.62 8.38 -11.88
N THR A 183 1.05 7.17 -12.25
CA THR A 183 1.63 6.23 -11.28
C THR A 183 2.96 6.75 -10.77
N ARG A 184 3.76 7.37 -11.63
CA ARG A 184 5.05 7.97 -11.27
C ARG A 184 4.87 9.18 -10.35
N LYS A 185 3.95 10.10 -10.69
CA LYS A 185 3.57 11.24 -9.84
C LYS A 185 3.05 10.77 -8.47
N ALA A 186 2.15 9.77 -8.43
CA ALA A 186 1.76 9.16 -7.16
C ALA A 186 2.95 8.54 -6.43
N PHE A 187 3.82 7.78 -7.10
CA PHE A 187 5.01 7.19 -6.49
C PHE A 187 5.88 8.25 -5.80
N VAL A 188 6.08 9.42 -6.42
CA VAL A 188 6.78 10.55 -5.80
C VAL A 188 6.12 10.96 -4.48
N ILE A 189 4.79 11.07 -4.42
CA ILE A 189 4.06 11.39 -3.19
C ILE A 189 4.22 10.30 -2.12
N TYR A 190 4.11 9.02 -2.49
CA TYR A 190 4.31 7.92 -1.55
C TYR A 190 5.76 7.83 -1.06
N LEU A 191 6.74 8.12 -1.92
CA LEU A 191 8.17 8.17 -1.59
C LEU A 191 8.46 9.27 -0.56
N VAL A 192 7.98 10.49 -0.80
CA VAL A 192 8.20 11.59 0.16
C VAL A 192 7.40 11.40 1.45
N SER A 193 6.32 10.62 1.41
CA SER A 193 5.53 10.26 2.60
C SER A 193 6.13 9.07 3.38
N HIS A 194 7.12 8.38 2.82
CA HIS A 194 7.72 7.18 3.41
C HIS A 194 8.56 7.51 4.65
N PRO A 195 8.57 6.70 5.73
CA PRO A 195 9.37 6.99 6.93
C PRO A 195 10.88 6.91 6.68
N ARG A 196 11.34 6.00 5.81
CA ARG A 196 12.77 5.85 5.48
C ARG A 196 13.31 7.03 4.67
N PRO A 197 14.64 7.24 4.68
CA PRO A 197 15.28 8.19 3.76
C PRO A 197 14.95 7.86 2.30
N MET A 198 14.57 8.86 1.51
CA MET A 198 14.10 8.68 0.12
C MET A 198 15.14 7.97 -0.76
N VAL A 199 16.42 8.30 -0.59
CA VAL A 199 17.52 7.67 -1.31
C VAL A 199 17.66 6.16 -1.02
N GLU A 200 17.28 5.69 0.17
CA GLU A 200 17.33 4.27 0.50
C GLU A 200 16.17 3.47 -0.12
N ILE A 201 15.08 4.16 -0.49
CA ILE A 201 13.99 3.56 -1.26
C ILE A 201 14.35 3.56 -2.75
N LEU A 202 14.90 4.67 -3.25
CA LEU A 202 15.31 4.78 -4.65
C LEU A 202 16.51 3.88 -5.00
N SER A 203 17.40 3.61 -4.04
CA SER A 203 18.57 2.76 -4.19
C SER A 203 18.62 1.74 -3.04
N PRO A 204 17.77 0.71 -3.07
CA PRO A 204 17.67 -0.25 -1.98
C PRO A 204 18.83 -1.25 -2.00
N GLN A 205 19.30 -1.63 -0.81
CA GLN A 205 20.20 -2.78 -0.67
C GLN A 205 19.44 -4.07 -0.97
N GLN A 206 20.01 -4.94 -1.78
CA GLN A 206 19.38 -6.21 -2.14
C GLN A 206 19.28 -7.13 -0.92
N LYS A 207 18.12 -7.75 -0.76
CA LYS A 207 17.86 -8.77 0.26
C LYS A 207 17.77 -10.13 -0.42
N ASP A 208 18.29 -11.16 0.24
CA ASP A 208 17.98 -12.54 -0.12
C ASP A 208 16.56 -12.86 0.37
N ILE A 209 15.68 -13.18 -0.57
CA ILE A 209 14.25 -13.46 -0.33
C ILE A 209 13.86 -14.88 -0.75
N ARG A 210 14.83 -15.78 -1.01
CA ARG A 210 14.57 -17.16 -1.47
C ARG A 210 13.70 -17.93 -0.49
N ASP A 211 14.04 -17.86 0.79
CA ASP A 211 13.27 -18.55 1.85
C ASP A 211 11.82 -18.06 1.91
N ILE A 212 11.60 -16.76 1.79
CA ILE A 212 10.26 -16.15 1.80
C ILE A 212 9.51 -16.54 0.52
N PHE A 213 10.20 -16.59 -0.62
CA PHE A 213 9.62 -17.00 -1.90
C PHE A 213 9.09 -18.44 -1.82
N GLU A 214 9.90 -19.38 -1.37
CA GLU A 214 9.51 -20.79 -1.28
C GLU A 214 8.42 -21.05 -0.24
N LYS A 215 8.53 -20.45 0.95
CA LYS A 215 7.64 -20.75 2.09
C LYS A 215 6.33 -19.97 2.05
N GLU A 216 6.35 -18.70 1.64
CA GLU A 216 5.22 -17.78 1.83
C GLU A 216 4.55 -17.36 0.51
N PHE A 217 5.22 -17.46 -0.63
CA PHE A 217 4.70 -16.91 -1.89
C PHE A 217 4.24 -17.97 -2.90
N LYS A 218 5.00 -19.06 -3.05
CA LYS A 218 4.72 -20.13 -4.04
C LYS A 218 3.32 -20.75 -3.93
N GLY A 219 2.78 -20.85 -2.71
CA GLY A 219 1.43 -21.37 -2.48
C GLY A 219 0.29 -20.39 -2.84
N MET A 220 0.60 -19.13 -3.12
CA MET A 220 -0.40 -18.07 -3.40
C MET A 220 -0.59 -17.77 -4.88
N ILE A 221 0.35 -18.15 -5.75
CA ILE A 221 0.35 -17.75 -7.16
C ILE A 221 -0.50 -18.67 -8.03
N ALA A 222 -1.21 -18.09 -9.00
CA ALA A 222 -1.84 -18.81 -10.10
C ALA A 222 -0.93 -18.84 -11.32
N GLU A 223 -0.18 -17.77 -11.55
CA GLU A 223 0.79 -17.64 -12.63
C GLU A 223 2.20 -18.01 -12.15
N SER A 224 2.85 -18.96 -12.82
CA SER A 224 4.21 -19.37 -12.46
C SER A 224 5.21 -18.24 -12.67
N ILE A 225 6.04 -17.99 -11.66
CA ILE A 225 7.19 -17.10 -11.75
C ILE A 225 8.38 -17.72 -11.04
N THR A 226 9.59 -17.48 -11.54
CA THR A 226 10.82 -17.92 -10.88
C THR A 226 11.32 -16.86 -9.91
N PHE A 227 12.15 -17.27 -8.96
CA PHE A 227 12.81 -16.34 -8.04
C PHE A 227 13.69 -15.33 -8.79
N GLU A 228 14.44 -15.80 -9.80
CA GLU A 228 15.33 -14.98 -10.62
C GLU A 228 14.55 -13.89 -11.37
N ALA A 229 13.33 -14.19 -11.83
CA ALA A 229 12.48 -13.19 -12.47
C ALA A 229 12.07 -12.06 -11.51
N LEU A 230 11.86 -12.36 -10.21
CA LEU A 230 11.59 -11.34 -9.20
C LEU A 230 12.83 -10.48 -8.90
N GLU A 231 14.02 -11.09 -8.88
CA GLU A 231 15.27 -10.34 -8.72
C GLU A 231 15.53 -9.41 -9.91
N THR A 232 15.33 -9.89 -11.13
CA THR A 232 15.41 -9.09 -12.34
C THR A 232 14.40 -7.95 -12.30
N THR A 233 13.16 -8.20 -11.91
CA THR A 233 12.11 -7.18 -11.76
C THR A 233 12.53 -6.06 -10.81
N ARG A 234 13.18 -6.39 -9.69
CA ARG A 234 13.69 -5.37 -8.74
C ARG A 234 14.71 -4.46 -9.43
N ASN A 235 15.66 -5.04 -10.16
CA ASN A 235 16.72 -4.28 -10.82
C ASN A 235 16.16 -3.42 -11.95
N GLU A 236 15.24 -3.96 -12.74
CA GLU A 236 14.51 -3.23 -13.78
C GLU A 236 13.72 -2.06 -13.19
N LEU A 237 12.99 -2.27 -12.09
CA LEU A 237 12.24 -1.20 -11.42
C LEU A 237 13.15 -0.04 -11.00
N VAL A 238 14.32 -0.33 -10.42
CA VAL A 238 15.29 0.70 -10.02
C VAL A 238 15.83 1.45 -11.24
N ALA A 239 16.15 0.75 -12.32
CA ALA A 239 16.62 1.37 -13.56
C ALA A 239 15.53 2.27 -14.18
N ILE A 240 14.31 1.77 -14.30
CA ILE A 240 13.14 2.52 -14.80
C ILE A 240 12.93 3.78 -13.98
N LEU A 241 12.92 3.72 -12.65
CA LEU A 241 12.74 4.92 -11.83
C LEU A 241 13.88 5.92 -12.01
N ARG A 242 15.12 5.46 -12.21
CA ARG A 242 16.27 6.33 -12.46
C ARG A 242 16.18 7.03 -13.82
N GLU A 243 15.64 6.36 -14.82
CA GLU A 243 15.52 6.88 -16.18
C GLU A 243 14.27 7.75 -16.36
N GLU A 244 13.12 7.27 -15.89
CA GLU A 244 11.82 7.85 -16.19
C GLU A 244 11.39 8.99 -15.26
N LEU A 245 11.96 9.12 -14.05
CA LEU A 245 11.68 10.29 -13.21
C LEU A 245 12.05 11.56 -13.97
N THR A 246 11.09 12.46 -14.14
CA THR A 246 11.30 13.70 -14.91
C THR A 246 12.17 14.68 -14.12
N PRO A 247 12.80 15.68 -14.79
CA PRO A 247 13.52 16.75 -14.09
C PRO A 247 12.68 17.44 -13.01
N ASP A 248 11.39 17.66 -13.27
CA ASP A 248 10.46 18.29 -12.34
C ASP A 248 10.14 17.38 -11.15
N GLU A 249 9.91 16.08 -11.37
CA GLU A 249 9.69 15.11 -10.30
C GLU A 249 10.92 14.99 -9.39
N ARG A 250 12.12 14.95 -9.98
CA ARG A 250 13.40 14.92 -9.22
C ARG A 250 13.57 16.19 -8.40
N SER A 251 13.34 17.34 -9.01
CA SER A 251 13.42 18.64 -8.36
C SER A 251 12.40 18.77 -7.24
N PHE A 252 11.18 18.27 -7.43
CA PHE A 252 10.16 18.21 -6.40
C PHE A 252 10.62 17.37 -5.20
N ILE A 253 11.15 16.16 -5.42
CA ILE A 253 11.67 15.28 -4.35
C ILE A 253 12.73 16.00 -3.51
N VAL A 254 13.68 16.69 -4.18
CA VAL A 254 14.73 17.47 -3.51
C VAL A 254 14.12 18.64 -2.73
N SER A 255 13.18 19.38 -3.32
CA SER A 255 12.53 20.54 -2.69
C SER A 255 11.80 20.17 -1.39
N ILE A 256 11.15 19.00 -1.36
CA ILE A 256 10.56 18.44 -0.14
C ILE A 256 11.65 18.21 0.90
N LYS A 257 12.77 17.55 0.51
CA LYS A 257 13.86 17.26 1.44
C LYS A 257 14.53 18.54 1.98
N GLN A 258 14.56 19.61 1.20
CA GLN A 258 15.03 20.94 1.62
C GLN A 258 14.08 21.63 2.60
N GLY A 259 12.81 21.20 2.67
CA GLY A 259 11.77 21.83 3.49
C GLY A 259 11.09 23.01 2.82
N GLN A 260 11.32 23.23 1.52
CA GLN A 260 10.72 24.29 0.70
C GLN A 260 10.10 23.67 -0.55
N PRO A 261 8.92 23.03 -0.45
CA PRO A 261 8.37 22.24 -1.55
C PRO A 261 7.93 23.12 -2.72
N LEU A 262 8.31 22.73 -3.93
CA LEU A 262 7.88 23.36 -5.18
C LEU A 262 6.63 22.65 -5.71
N TRP A 263 5.47 22.92 -5.11
CA TRP A 263 4.22 22.18 -5.35
C TRP A 263 3.79 22.10 -6.81
N ASP A 264 4.01 23.17 -7.56
CA ASP A 264 3.54 23.29 -8.95
C ASP A 264 4.26 22.31 -9.90
N LEU A 265 5.44 21.78 -9.53
CA LEU A 265 6.21 20.85 -10.35
C LEU A 265 5.53 19.49 -10.59
N LEU A 266 4.60 19.07 -9.71
CA LEU A 266 3.86 17.82 -9.90
C LEU A 266 2.50 17.99 -10.56
N GLU A 267 1.98 19.22 -10.62
CA GLU A 267 0.62 19.50 -11.15
C GLU A 267 -0.45 18.62 -10.48
N LEU A 268 -0.33 18.39 -9.17
CA LEU A 268 -1.29 17.65 -8.37
C LEU A 268 -1.93 18.56 -7.34
N GLU A 269 -3.25 18.55 -7.28
CA GLU A 269 -4.01 19.31 -6.30
C GLU A 269 -4.07 18.57 -4.95
N GLY A 270 -4.17 19.33 -3.85
CA GLY A 270 -4.41 18.76 -2.51
C GLY A 270 -3.24 17.99 -1.87
N ILE A 271 -2.16 17.68 -2.59
CA ILE A 271 -1.03 16.89 -2.07
C ILE A 271 -0.32 17.55 -0.88
N LYS A 272 -0.34 18.89 -0.81
CA LYS A 272 0.20 19.67 0.32
C LYS A 272 -0.57 19.42 1.62
N ASP A 273 -1.82 18.97 1.50
CA ASP A 273 -2.72 18.75 2.62
C ASP A 273 -2.68 17.34 3.19
N LEU A 274 -2.08 16.39 2.44
CA LEU A 274 -1.94 15.00 2.87
C LEU A 274 -1.18 14.90 4.21
N PRO A 275 -1.75 14.23 5.23
CA PRO A 275 -1.15 14.17 6.56
C PRO A 275 0.26 13.61 6.59
N ALA A 276 0.59 12.64 5.74
CA ALA A 276 1.93 12.06 5.69
C ALA A 276 2.97 13.00 5.07
N VAL A 277 2.58 13.83 4.10
CA VAL A 277 3.44 14.87 3.52
C VAL A 277 3.71 15.95 4.56
N LYS A 278 2.66 16.45 5.24
CA LYS A 278 2.79 17.39 6.38
C LYS A 278 3.70 16.81 7.47
N TRP A 279 3.54 15.53 7.81
CA TRP A 279 4.39 14.84 8.78
C TRP A 279 5.86 14.74 8.33
N LYS A 280 6.12 14.47 7.05
CA LYS A 280 7.50 14.47 6.53
C LYS A 280 8.13 15.85 6.68
N LEU A 281 7.44 16.92 6.31
CA LEU A 281 7.95 18.29 6.41
C LEU A 281 8.23 18.69 7.86
N LEU A 282 7.35 18.33 8.79
CA LEU A 282 7.57 18.54 10.22
C LEU A 282 8.82 17.81 10.73
N ASN A 283 9.07 16.58 10.26
CA ASN A 283 10.28 15.85 10.66
C ASN A 283 11.54 16.48 10.05
N ILE A 284 11.45 17.00 8.83
CA ILE A 284 12.56 17.70 8.17
C ILE A 284 12.91 18.98 8.90
N SER A 285 11.92 19.79 9.30
CA SER A 285 12.17 21.05 10.03
C SER A 285 12.81 20.85 11.40
N LYS A 286 12.66 19.64 11.98
CA LYS A 286 13.27 19.25 13.26
C LYS A 286 14.62 18.54 13.13
N MET A 287 15.14 18.37 11.91
CA MET A 287 16.43 17.72 11.72
C MET A 287 17.59 18.60 12.22
N ASP A 288 18.63 17.95 12.72
CA ASP A 288 19.92 18.62 12.93
C ASP A 288 20.42 19.26 11.61
N PRO A 289 20.85 20.54 11.61
CA PRO A 289 21.21 21.24 10.38
C PRO A 289 22.34 20.58 9.57
N ALA A 290 23.34 19.98 10.23
CA ALA A 290 24.44 19.33 9.53
C ALA A 290 23.99 18.01 8.89
N LYS A 291 23.22 17.19 9.61
CA LYS A 291 22.61 15.97 9.07
C LYS A 291 21.62 16.28 7.94
N HIS A 292 20.86 17.36 8.06
CA HIS A 292 19.92 17.82 7.03
C HIS A 292 20.66 18.17 5.73
N ARG A 293 21.68 19.03 5.79
CA ARG A 293 22.50 19.39 4.61
C ARG A 293 23.11 18.16 3.94
N LYS A 294 23.70 17.25 4.73
CA LYS A 294 24.27 16.00 4.20
C LYS A 294 23.23 15.13 3.50
N ALA A 295 22.02 15.02 4.08
CA ALA A 295 20.94 14.24 3.49
C ALA A 295 20.37 14.88 2.21
N VAL A 296 20.31 16.22 2.14
CA VAL A 296 19.94 16.95 0.91
C VAL A 296 20.99 16.71 -0.18
N HIS A 297 22.28 16.88 0.12
CA HIS A 297 23.35 16.69 -0.84
C HIS A 297 23.37 15.26 -1.41
N LYS A 298 23.32 14.24 -0.54
CA LYS A 298 23.25 12.84 -0.98
C LYS A 298 22.06 12.57 -1.92
N LEU A 299 20.91 13.19 -1.67
CA LEU A 299 19.71 13.02 -2.50
C LEU A 299 19.84 13.75 -3.84
N ARG A 300 20.41 14.96 -3.83
CA ARG A 300 20.73 15.75 -5.04
C ARG A 300 21.69 15.00 -5.96
N ASP A 301 22.80 14.50 -5.40
CA ASP A 301 23.79 13.74 -6.16
C ASP A 301 23.18 12.49 -6.80
N TYR A 302 22.30 11.80 -6.05
CA TYR A 302 21.61 10.60 -6.57
C TYR A 302 20.65 10.93 -7.72
N LEU A 303 19.89 12.02 -7.59
CA LEU A 303 18.88 12.42 -8.58
C LEU A 303 19.45 13.24 -9.75
N GLY A 304 20.65 13.79 -9.61
CA GLY A 304 21.30 14.63 -10.62
C GLY A 304 20.69 16.03 -10.70
N VAL A 305 20.37 16.65 -9.56
CA VAL A 305 19.75 18.00 -9.45
C VAL A 305 20.61 18.94 -8.63
#